data_AF-A0A7W7SMA1-F1
#
_entry.id   AF-A0A7W7SMA1-F1
#
_cell.length_a   1.000
_cell.length_b   1.000
_cell.length_c   1.000
_cell.angle_alpha   90.00
_cell.angle_beta   90.00
_cell.angle_gamma   90.00
#
_symmetry.space_group_name_H-M   'P 1'
#
loop_
_entity.id
_entity.type
_entity.pdbx_description
1 polymer ?
#
loop_
_entity_poly.entity_id
_entity_poly.type
_entity_poly.pdbx_seq_one_letter_code
_entity_poly.pdbx_strand_id
1 'polypeptide(L)' 'MELADEAIRLADLPAADRRTIMILGHEASGIPSEALDLLDRAVEIPMVGTGHSLNVAVAGSLVLYKLAGLL' A
#
# COMPACT_ATOMS: atom_id res chain seq x y z
N MET A 1 8.87 10.69 10.40
CA MET A 1 9.02 10.60 8.94
C MET A 1 7.64 10.37 8.38
N GLU A 2 7.17 11.19 7.45
CA GLU A 2 6.00 10.84 6.65
C GLU A 2 6.41 9.66 5.75
N LEU A 3 5.59 8.60 5.72
CA LEU A 3 5.78 7.41 4.89
C LEU A 3 5.88 7.70 3.38
N ALA A 4 5.57 8.93 2.97
CA ALA A 4 5.41 9.33 1.57
C ALA A 4 6.73 9.42 0.79
N ASP A 5 7.85 9.73 1.43
CA ASP A 5 9.11 9.99 0.69
C ASP A 5 9.74 8.72 0.09
N GLU A 6 9.39 7.52 0.59
CA GLU A 6 9.97 6.24 0.14
C GLU A 6 8.92 5.25 -0.42
N ALA A 7 7.66 5.67 -0.54
CA ALA A 7 6.60 4.80 -1.04
C ALA A 7 6.77 4.53 -2.56
N ILE A 8 6.63 3.27 -2.97
CA ILE A 8 6.53 2.92 -4.38
C ILE A 8 5.10 3.16 -4.86
N ARG A 9 4.95 3.77 -6.03
CA ARG A 9 3.63 3.91 -6.65
C ARG A 9 3.10 2.54 -7.06
N LEU A 10 1.79 2.33 -6.89
CA LEU A 10 1.13 1.10 -7.31
C LEU A 10 1.41 0.73 -8.78
N ALA A 11 1.54 1.73 -9.66
CA ALA A 11 1.87 1.52 -11.07
C ALA A 11 3.24 0.85 -11.28
N ASP A 12 4.21 1.18 -10.41
CA ASP A 12 5.59 0.72 -10.47
C ASP A 12 5.85 -0.52 -9.58
N LEU A 13 4.86 -0.95 -8.80
CA LEU A 13 4.95 -2.14 -7.95
C LEU A 13 5.07 -3.41 -8.83
N PRO A 14 6.17 -4.17 -8.73
CA PRO A 14 6.27 -5.44 -9.46
C PRO A 14 5.32 -6.49 -8.87
N ALA A 15 4.98 -7.49 -9.69
CA ALA A 15 4.33 -8.70 -9.20
C ALA A 15 5.22 -9.38 -8.14
N ALA A 16 4.58 -10.07 -7.19
CA ALA A 16 5.30 -10.79 -6.15
C ALA A 16 6.10 -11.95 -6.75
N ASP A 17 7.40 -11.97 -6.50
CA ASP A 17 8.33 -13.04 -6.91
C ASP A 17 8.69 -14.00 -5.77
N ARG A 18 8.30 -13.65 -4.54
CA ARG A 18 8.54 -14.41 -3.30
C ARG A 18 7.32 -14.37 -2.40
N ARG A 19 7.41 -15.05 -1.24
CA ARG A 19 6.37 -14.95 -0.20
C ARG A 19 6.26 -13.50 0.27
N THR A 20 5.12 -12.89 -0.02
CA THR A 20 4.86 -11.48 0.27
C THR A 20 3.69 -11.36 1.24
N ILE A 21 3.85 -10.54 2.27
CA ILE A 21 2.80 -10.19 3.23
C ILE A 21 2.41 -8.75 2.96
N MET A 22 1.11 -8.50 2.79
CA MET A 22 0.57 -7.15 2.69
C MET A 22 -0.08 -6.79 4.03
N ILE A 23 0.33 -5.65 4.59
CA ILE A 23 -0.29 -5.08 5.79
C ILE A 23 -1.21 -3.95 5.35
N LEU A 24 -2.46 -3.97 5.82
CA LEU A 24 -3.42 -2.91 5.60
C LEU A 24 -3.64 -2.15 6.90
N GLY A 25 -3.67 -0.82 6.80
CA GLY A 25 -3.99 0.05 7.94
C GLY A 25 -5.46 0.00 8.30
N HIS A 26 -5.78 0.31 9.56
CA HIS A 26 -7.15 0.49 10.02
C HIS A 26 -7.73 1.81 9.47
N GLU A 27 -9.04 1.88 9.17
CA GLU A 27 -9.61 3.06 8.49
C GLU A 27 -9.46 4.37 9.27
N ALA A 28 -9.52 4.31 10.60
CA ALA A 28 -9.42 5.50 11.45
C ALA A 28 -7.98 5.82 11.90
N SER A 29 -7.15 4.81 12.11
CA SER A 29 -5.85 4.96 12.79
C SER A 29 -4.65 4.57 11.92
N GLY A 30 -4.87 4.09 10.70
CA GLY A 30 -3.79 3.67 9.81
C GLY A 30 -3.02 2.47 10.33
N ILE A 31 -1.73 2.39 9.97
CA ILE A 31 -0.79 1.38 10.45
C ILE A 31 -0.01 1.97 11.64
N PRO A 32 0.09 1.26 12.79
CA PRO A 32 0.90 1.72 13.93
C PRO A 32 2.37 1.94 13.57
N SER A 33 3.03 2.91 14.20
CA SER A 33 4.45 3.25 13.95
C SER A 33 5.37 2.05 14.09
N GLU A 34 5.15 1.20 15.09
CA GLU A 34 5.97 0.02 15.36
C GLU A 34 5.86 -1.02 14.23
N ALA A 35 4.73 -1.07 13.53
CA ALA A 35 4.54 -1.95 12.39
C ALA A 35 5.16 -1.36 11.12
N LEU A 36 5.15 -0.03 10.97
CA LEU A 36 5.78 0.66 9.84
C LEU A 36 7.29 0.44 9.81
N ASP A 37 7.94 0.46 10.98
CA ASP A 37 9.38 0.22 11.12
C ASP A 37 9.81 -1.20 10.70
N LEU A 38 8.86 -2.14 10.58
CA LEU A 38 9.09 -3.51 10.16
C LEU A 38 8.83 -3.74 8.66
N LEU A 39 8.30 -2.73 7.94
CA LEU A 39 7.94 -2.87 6.54
C LEU A 39 9.19 -2.78 5.65
N ASP A 40 9.31 -3.72 4.71
CA ASP A 40 10.32 -3.64 3.65
C ASP A 40 10.05 -2.45 2.70
N ARG A 41 8.77 -2.17 2.43
CA ARG A 41 8.31 -1.15 1.46
C ARG A 41 6.92 -0.66 1.83
N ALA A 42 6.64 0.61 1.54
CA ALA A 42 5.30 1.19 1.51
C ALA A 42 4.82 1.32 0.05
N VAL A 43 3.53 1.12 -0.20
CA VAL A 43 2.91 1.31 -1.53
C VAL A 43 1.91 2.45 -1.45
N GLU A 44 2.02 3.42 -2.35
CA GLU A 44 1.04 4.49 -2.50
C GLU A 44 0.12 4.25 -3.71
N ILE A 45 -1.16 4.60 -3.55
CA ILE A 45 -2.11 4.70 -4.66
C ILE A 45 -2.32 6.20 -4.91
N PRO A 46 -1.88 6.75 -6.06
CA PRO A 46 -2.08 8.15 -6.36
C PRO A 46 -3.56 8.53 -6.33
N MET A 47 -3.90 9.52 -5.52
CA MET A 47 -5.26 10.04 -5.41
C MET A 47 -5.45 11.21 -6.36
N VAL A 48 -6.56 11.21 -7.11
CA VAL A 48 -6.96 12.35 -7.96
C VAL A 48 -8.24 12.95 -7.37
N GLY A 49 -8.25 14.27 -7.18
CA GLY A 49 -9.37 15.00 -6.61
C GLY A 49 -9.18 15.36 -5.12
N THR A 50 -10.28 15.54 -4.40
CA THR A 50 -10.26 16.05 -3.00
C THR A 50 -10.28 14.95 -1.93
N GLY A 51 -10.31 13.68 -2.32
CA GLY A 51 -10.31 12.55 -1.39
C GLY A 51 -8.90 12.28 -0.84
N HIS A 52 -8.79 12.06 0.47
CA HIS A 52 -7.50 11.79 1.13
C HIS A 52 -7.07 10.31 1.04
N SER A 53 -8.00 9.37 0.85
CA SER A 53 -7.71 7.94 0.75
C SER A 53 -8.83 7.16 0.05
N LEU A 54 -8.55 5.92 -0.33
CA LEU A 54 -9.57 4.94 -0.74
C LEU A 54 -10.08 4.14 0.46
N ASN A 55 -11.24 3.50 0.30
CA ASN A 55 -11.66 2.43 1.20
C ASN A 55 -10.55 1.36 1.30
N VAL A 56 -10.27 0.88 2.51
CA VAL A 56 -9.14 -0.05 2.77
C VAL A 56 -9.24 -1.34 1.96
N ALA A 57 -10.44 -1.90 1.78
CA ALA A 57 -10.63 -3.11 1.00
C ALA A 57 -10.41 -2.86 -0.49
N VAL A 58 -10.87 -1.72 -1.00
CA VAL A 58 -10.62 -1.30 -2.39
C VAL A 58 -9.11 -1.13 -2.63
N ALA A 59 -8.42 -0.37 -1.77
CA ALA A 59 -6.97 -0.20 -1.84
C ALA A 59 -6.24 -1.54 -1.80
N GLY A 60 -6.58 -2.41 -0.83
CA GLY A 60 -5.98 -3.73 -0.69
C GLY A 60 -6.20 -4.63 -1.89
N SER A 61 -7.40 -4.60 -2.49
CA SER A 61 -7.69 -5.39 -3.69
C SER A 61 -6.84 -4.99 -4.90
N LEU A 62 -6.63 -3.69 -5.13
CA LEU A 62 -5.78 -3.19 -6.23
C LEU A 62 -4.33 -3.65 -6.05
N VAL A 63 -3.80 -3.50 -4.83
CA VAL A 63 -2.43 -3.92 -4.51
C VAL A 63 -2.27 -5.44 -4.66
N LEU A 64 -3.22 -6.24 -4.13
CA LEU A 64 -3.18 -7.70 -4.28
C LEU A 64 -3.25 -8.14 -5.74
N TYR A 65 -4.09 -7.49 -6.54
CA TYR A 65 -4.23 -7.84 -7.96
C TYR A 65 -2.94 -7.51 -8.75
N LYS A 66 -2.25 -6.42 -8.40
CA LYS A 66 -0.92 -6.11 -8.93
C LYS A 66 0.14 -7.11 -8.49
N LEU A 67 0.18 -7.44 -7.20
CA LEU A 67 1.11 -8.45 -6.66
C LEU A 67 0.86 -9.84 -7.26
N ALA A 68 -0.38 -10.17 -7.62
CA ALA A 68 -0.72 -11.40 -8.32
C ALA A 68 -0.28 -11.43 -9.80
N GLY A 69 0.26 -10.32 -10.33
CA GLY A 69 0.69 -10.20 -11.73
C GLY A 69 -0.47 -10.09 -12.72
N LEU A 70 -1.64 -9.64 -12.27
CA LEU A 70 -2.86 -9.56 -13.08
C LEU A 70 -3.14 -8.15 -13.62
N LEU A 71 -2.33 -7.15 -13.22
CA LEU A 71 -2.42 -5.73 -13.60
C LEU A 71 -1.18 -5.26 -14.35
#